data_AF-A0A914XLL6-F1
#
_entry.id   AF-A0A914XLL6-F1
#
_cell.length_a   1.000
_cell.length_b   1.000
_cell.length_c   1.000
_cell.angle_alpha   90.00
_cell.angle_beta   90.00
_cell.angle_gamma   90.00
#
_symmetry.space_group_name_H-M   'P 1'
#
loop_
_entity.id
_entity.type
_entity.pdbx_description
1 polymer ?
#
loop_
_entity_poly.entity_id
_entity_poly.type
_entity_poly.pdbx_seq_one_letter_code
_entity_poly.pdbx_strand_id
1 'polypeptide(L)'
;MGGVDCNSEKPPDSSSATEAETDSLAVTKLADSEKKCHKSLLDEVNVPNSDFLHSKEKIEEGDTVIIYVNFGSTYAVKVRRGQTLTMRYGALRHEFLIGKPYGSRVSATAGYIYALRGSPELWTRTLPHRTQILYTP
;
A
#
# COMPACT_ATOMS: atom_id res chain seq x y z
N MET A 1 12.83 -1.99 -64.17
CA MET A 1 12.07 -3.26 -64.21
C MET A 1 11.00 -3.16 -63.12
N GLY A 2 9.79 -2.74 -63.46
CA GLY A 2 8.64 -3.62 -63.69
C GLY A 2 7.85 -3.68 -62.38
N GLY A 3 6.65 -3.12 -62.22
CA GLY A 3 5.51 -3.05 -63.12
C GLY A 3 4.44 -4.00 -62.59
N VAL A 4 3.21 -3.49 -62.44
CA VAL A 4 1.90 -4.19 -62.47
C VAL A 4 1.60 -5.21 -61.34
N ASP A 5 0.38 -5.40 -60.81
CA ASP A 5 -0.98 -4.95 -61.16
C ASP A 5 -1.94 -5.18 -59.96
N CYS A 6 -3.08 -4.48 -60.00
CA CYS A 6 -4.25 -4.65 -59.15
C CYS A 6 -5.06 -5.92 -59.51
N ASN A 7 -5.67 -6.57 -58.50
CA ASN A 7 -6.89 -7.39 -58.61
C ASN A 7 -7.56 -7.34 -57.22
N SER A 8 -8.76 -6.81 -56.94
CA SER A 8 -10.11 -7.02 -57.46
C SER A 8 -10.62 -8.46 -57.39
N GLU A 9 -11.23 -8.82 -56.27
CA GLU A 9 -12.26 -9.85 -56.23
C GLU A 9 -13.49 -9.32 -55.46
N LYS A 10 -14.61 -9.33 -56.19
CA LYS A 10 -15.98 -8.92 -55.84
C LYS A 10 -16.72 -10.12 -55.19
N PRO A 11 -17.90 -9.89 -54.59
CA PRO A 11 -18.59 -10.81 -53.68
C PRO A 11 -19.50 -11.80 -54.43
N PRO A 12 -20.10 -12.76 -53.71
CA PRO A 12 -21.37 -13.34 -54.10
C PRO A 12 -22.55 -12.82 -53.26
N ASP A 13 -23.62 -12.53 -53.98
CA ASP A 13 -24.92 -12.04 -53.54
C ASP A 13 -25.84 -13.13 -52.92
N SER A 14 -26.70 -12.67 -52.00
CA SER A 14 -28.13 -12.99 -51.83
C SER A 14 -28.62 -14.40 -51.43
N SER A 15 -29.33 -14.44 -50.30
CA SER A 15 -30.63 -15.13 -49.98
C SER A 15 -30.67 -15.35 -48.46
N SER A 16 -31.73 -15.19 -47.69
CA SER A 16 -33.17 -15.00 -47.89
C SER A 16 -33.73 -14.47 -46.55
N ALA A 17 -34.75 -13.62 -46.61
CA ALA A 17 -35.47 -13.11 -45.44
C ALA A 17 -36.26 -14.22 -44.71
N THR A 18 -36.32 -14.17 -43.38
CA THR A 18 -37.50 -14.53 -42.57
C THR A 18 -37.44 -13.85 -41.19
N GLU A 19 -38.62 -13.57 -40.67
CA GLU A 19 -39.01 -12.64 -39.61
C GLU A 19 -38.83 -13.19 -38.18
N ALA A 20 -39.34 -12.42 -37.21
CA ALA A 20 -39.54 -12.67 -35.77
C ALA A 20 -38.39 -12.19 -34.86
N GLU A 21 -38.52 -11.03 -34.22
CA GLU A 21 -39.28 -10.77 -32.98
C GLU A 21 -38.42 -11.03 -31.73
N THR A 22 -38.45 -10.06 -30.80
CA THR A 22 -37.95 -10.09 -29.41
C THR A 22 -36.43 -10.28 -29.22
N ASP A 23 -35.71 -9.22 -28.86
CA ASP A 23 -35.58 -8.88 -27.44
C ASP A 23 -34.74 -7.62 -27.20
N SER A 24 -35.26 -6.81 -26.28
CA SER A 24 -34.66 -5.59 -25.76
C SER A 24 -33.36 -5.89 -25.00
N LEU A 25 -32.20 -5.90 -25.68
CA LEU A 25 -30.91 -6.11 -25.01
C LEU A 25 -29.73 -5.40 -25.70
N ALA A 26 -29.79 -4.08 -25.82
CA ALA A 26 -28.63 -3.28 -26.24
C ALA A 26 -28.53 -1.89 -25.59
N VAL A 27 -29.06 -1.72 -24.37
CA VAL A 27 -28.85 -0.49 -23.57
C VAL A 27 -28.38 -0.84 -22.15
N THR A 28 -27.46 -1.79 -22.01
CA THR A 28 -26.75 -2.06 -20.73
C THR A 28 -25.40 -2.74 -20.97
N LYS A 29 -24.62 -2.26 -21.96
CA LYS A 29 -23.22 -2.72 -22.12
C LYS A 29 -22.16 -1.61 -21.98
N LEU A 30 -22.54 -0.44 -21.47
CA LEU A 30 -21.58 0.60 -21.05
C LEU A 30 -21.42 0.74 -19.53
N ALA A 31 -22.28 0.12 -18.71
CA ALA A 31 -22.24 0.29 -17.25
C ALA A 31 -21.37 -0.74 -16.49
N ASP A 32 -20.83 -1.75 -17.17
CA ASP A 32 -20.00 -2.79 -16.54
C ASP A 32 -18.48 -2.57 -16.70
N SER A 33 -18.06 -1.62 -17.53
CA SER A 33 -16.64 -1.26 -17.70
C SER A 33 -16.13 -0.32 -16.59
N GLU A 34 -16.98 0.55 -16.07
CA GLU A 34 -16.58 1.53 -15.05
C GLU A 34 -16.40 0.91 -13.67
N LYS A 35 -17.13 -0.17 -13.37
CA LYS A 35 -17.02 -0.88 -12.08
C LYS A 35 -15.79 -1.78 -11.97
N LYS A 36 -15.11 -2.05 -13.09
CA LYS A 36 -13.84 -2.80 -13.09
C LYS A 36 -12.64 -1.89 -12.81
N CYS A 37 -12.68 -0.64 -13.27
CA CYS A 37 -11.60 0.33 -13.03
C CYS A 37 -11.60 0.88 -11.60
N HIS A 38 -12.76 0.96 -10.94
CA HIS A 38 -12.82 1.45 -9.56
C HIS A 38 -12.49 0.39 -8.48
N LYS A 39 -12.35 -0.88 -8.86
CA LYS A 39 -12.07 -1.98 -7.91
C LYS A 39 -10.59 -2.40 -7.88
N SER A 40 -9.76 -1.93 -8.81
CA SER A 40 -8.34 -2.31 -8.91
C SER A 40 -7.36 -1.26 -8.38
N LEU A 41 -7.83 -0.25 -7.64
CA LEU A 41 -6.99 0.79 -7.01
C LEU A 41 -7.09 0.82 -5.48
N LEU A 42 -7.95 -0.05 -4.92
CA LEU A 42 -7.84 -0.51 -3.54
C LEU A 42 -7.13 -1.87 -3.56
N ASP A 43 -5.91 -1.90 -4.11
CA ASP A 43 -5.00 -3.01 -3.85
C ASP A 43 -4.78 -3.07 -2.34
N GLU A 44 -5.54 -3.97 -1.71
CA GLU A 44 -5.41 -4.53 -0.36
C GLU A 44 -4.54 -3.77 0.65
N VAL A 45 -4.88 -2.51 0.92
CA VAL A 45 -4.59 -1.99 2.25
C VAL A 45 -5.72 -2.50 3.12
N ASN A 46 -5.56 -3.72 3.65
CA ASN A 46 -6.17 -4.07 4.92
C ASN A 46 -5.71 -2.99 5.89
N VAL A 47 -6.52 -1.93 6.07
CA VAL A 47 -6.29 -0.88 7.04
C VAL A 47 -6.42 -1.59 8.37
N PRO A 48 -5.31 -1.95 9.05
CA PRO A 48 -5.43 -2.55 10.36
C PRO A 48 -6.04 -1.48 11.26
N ASN A 49 -6.86 -1.92 12.21
CA ASN A 49 -7.38 -1.12 13.32
C ASN A 49 -6.44 0.04 13.67
N SER A 50 -6.96 1.27 13.75
CA SER A 50 -6.15 2.46 13.99
C SER A 50 -5.10 2.21 15.11
N ASP A 51 -3.83 2.10 14.70
CA ASP A 51 -2.70 1.68 15.56
C ASP A 51 -2.56 2.56 16.82
N PHE A 52 -3.03 3.81 16.74
CA PHE A 52 -2.99 4.80 17.81
C PHE A 52 -4.03 4.58 18.92
N LEU A 53 -5.16 3.93 18.66
CA LEU A 53 -6.29 3.88 19.62
C LEU A 53 -6.33 2.60 20.46
N HIS A 54 -5.76 1.49 19.98
CA HIS A 54 -5.80 0.21 20.68
C HIS A 54 -4.51 -0.12 21.45
N SER A 55 -4.60 -0.22 22.78
CA SER A 55 -3.47 -0.56 23.65
C SER A 55 -3.19 -2.06 23.62
N LYS A 56 -2.36 -2.49 22.67
CA LYS A 56 -1.76 -3.84 22.69
C LYS A 56 -0.49 -3.84 23.56
N GLU A 57 -0.24 -4.95 24.23
CA GLU A 57 0.97 -5.10 25.07
C GLU A 57 2.20 -5.48 24.22
N LYS A 58 2.02 -6.36 23.23
CA LYS A 58 3.09 -6.92 22.40
C LYS A 58 3.03 -6.39 20.97
N ILE A 59 4.20 -6.29 20.36
CA ILE A 59 4.37 -5.84 18.97
C ILE A 59 4.10 -7.02 18.02
N GLU A 60 3.21 -6.80 17.06
CA GLU A 60 2.87 -7.78 16.02
C GLU A 60 3.38 -7.34 14.65
N GLU A 61 3.38 -8.25 13.68
CA GLU A 61 3.67 -7.91 12.29
C GLU A 61 2.55 -7.05 11.70
N GLY A 62 2.92 -5.98 11.01
CA GLY A 62 1.98 -5.00 10.45
C GLY A 62 1.73 -3.80 11.34
N ASP A 63 2.10 -3.85 12.62
CA ASP A 63 1.98 -2.71 13.55
C ASP A 63 2.97 -1.59 13.17
N THR A 64 2.55 -0.35 13.41
CA THR A 64 3.42 0.82 13.27
C THR A 64 4.08 1.17 14.61
N VAL A 65 5.40 1.00 14.68
CA VAL A 65 6.18 1.19 15.91
C VAL A 65 7.10 2.39 15.75
N ILE A 66 7.22 3.18 16.82
CA ILE A 66 8.14 4.30 16.88
C ILE A 66 9.43 3.84 17.56
N ILE A 67 10.51 3.81 16.82
CA ILE A 67 11.84 3.46 17.33
C ILE A 67 12.51 4.72 17.84
N TYR A 68 12.67 4.79 19.15
CA TYR A 68 13.36 5.88 19.83
C TYR A 68 14.80 5.48 20.12
N VAL A 69 15.75 6.15 19.47
CA VAL A 69 17.19 5.94 19.70
C VAL A 69 17.74 7.04 20.57
N ASN A 70 17.50 8.28 20.18
CA ASN A 70 17.91 9.49 20.87
C ASN A 70 16.85 10.57 20.66
N PHE A 71 16.94 11.67 21.39
CA PHE A 71 16.00 12.79 21.27
C PHE A 71 15.87 13.34 19.84
N GLY A 72 16.97 13.33 19.06
CA GLY A 72 16.99 13.79 17.66
C GLY A 72 16.95 12.67 16.62
N SER A 73 16.76 11.41 17.02
CA SER A 73 16.79 10.25 16.10
C SER A 73 15.70 9.28 16.49
N THR A 74 14.52 9.53 15.92
CA THR A 74 13.32 8.73 16.09
C THR A 74 12.81 8.31 14.72
N TYR A 75 12.44 7.04 14.56
CA TYR A 75 11.99 6.49 13.28
C TYR A 75 10.60 5.88 13.44
N ALA A 76 9.65 6.24 12.58
CA ALA A 76 8.39 5.52 12.45
C ALA A 76 8.58 4.38 11.45
N VAL A 77 8.34 3.14 11.90
CA VAL A 77 8.57 1.94 11.09
C VAL A 77 7.38 1.02 11.18
N LYS A 78 6.94 0.53 10.02
CA LYS A 78 5.99 -0.58 9.95
C LYS A 78 6.75 -1.90 10.12
N VAL A 79 6.36 -2.67 11.13
CA VAL A 79 7.02 -3.94 11.47
C VAL A 79 6.67 -4.98 10.41
N ARG A 80 7.68 -5.62 9.84
CA ARG A 80 7.58 -6.64 8.78
C ARG A 80 8.72 -7.63 8.90
N ARG A 81 8.46 -8.93 8.83
CA ARG A 81 9.51 -9.96 8.92
C ARG A 81 10.45 -9.87 7.72
N GLY A 82 11.74 -10.13 7.94
CA GLY A 82 12.78 -10.03 6.91
C GLY A 82 13.24 -8.60 6.55
N GLN A 83 12.56 -7.56 7.04
CA GLN A 83 13.00 -6.18 6.85
C GLN A 83 14.01 -5.75 7.93
N THR A 84 14.96 -4.92 7.54
CA THR A 84 15.99 -4.36 8.42
C THR A 84 16.01 -2.85 8.29
N LEU A 85 15.89 -2.14 9.41
CA LEU A 85 16.08 -0.69 9.45
C LEU A 85 17.56 -0.37 9.67
N THR A 86 18.12 0.47 8.81
CA THR A 86 19.48 0.98 8.98
C THR A 86 19.43 2.33 9.69
N MET A 87 20.17 2.45 10.79
CA MET A 87 20.29 3.67 11.58
C MET A 87 21.77 3.99 11.83
N ARG A 88 22.06 5.18 12.38
CA ARG A 88 23.45 5.54 12.74
C ARG A 88 24.08 4.60 13.78
N TYR A 89 23.26 4.00 14.64
CA TYR A 89 23.69 3.08 15.71
C TYR A 89 23.60 1.60 15.29
N GLY A 90 23.68 1.35 13.98
CA GLY A 90 23.68 0.01 13.39
C GLY A 90 22.36 -0.38 12.73
N ALA A 91 22.20 -1.68 12.50
CA ALA A 91 21.05 -2.24 11.83
C ALA A 91 20.10 -2.93 12.83
N LEU A 92 18.81 -2.68 12.69
CA LEU A 92 17.77 -3.34 13.48
C LEU A 92 16.92 -4.22 12.58
N ARG A 93 17.03 -5.54 12.77
CA ARG A 93 16.13 -6.49 12.12
C ARG A 93 14.76 -6.42 12.80
N HIS A 94 13.70 -6.32 12.00
CA HIS A 94 12.33 -6.22 12.51
C HIS A 94 11.90 -7.51 13.24
N GLU A 95 12.53 -8.65 12.94
CA GLU A 95 12.33 -9.92 13.65
C GLU A 95 12.57 -9.81 15.16
N PHE A 96 13.50 -8.96 15.60
CA PHE A 96 13.77 -8.75 17.02
C PHE A 96 12.76 -7.85 17.72
N LEU A 97 11.92 -7.12 16.96
CA LEU A 97 10.85 -6.29 17.51
C LEU A 97 9.59 -7.12 17.77
N ILE A 98 9.30 -8.07 16.88
CA ILE A 98 8.08 -8.88 16.94
C ILE A 98 8.07 -9.72 18.21
N GLY A 99 6.95 -9.70 18.93
CA GLY A 99 6.75 -10.43 20.17
C GLY A 99 7.32 -9.75 21.42
N LYS A 100 8.08 -8.65 21.28
CA LYS A 100 8.50 -7.85 22.43
C LYS A 100 7.39 -6.90 22.88
N PRO A 101 7.32 -6.57 24.19
CA PRO A 101 6.37 -5.59 24.66
C PRO A 101 6.77 -4.18 24.24
N TYR A 102 5.78 -3.32 24.03
CA TYR A 102 6.00 -1.89 23.83
C TYR A 102 6.70 -1.28 25.05
N GLY A 103 7.58 -0.31 24.83
CA GLY A 103 8.44 0.30 25.85
C GLY A 103 9.68 -0.51 26.22
N SER A 104 9.83 -1.74 25.71
CA SER A 104 11.01 -2.56 26.00
C SER A 104 12.27 -2.05 25.31
N ARG A 105 13.40 -2.28 25.99
CA ARG A 105 14.74 -2.04 25.44
C ARG A 105 15.12 -3.19 24.51
N VAL A 106 15.45 -2.85 23.27
CA VAL A 106 15.88 -3.81 22.25
C VAL A 106 17.36 -3.54 21.93
N SER A 107 18.17 -4.60 21.92
CA SER A 107 19.59 -4.48 21.53
C SER A 107 19.67 -4.32 20.02
N ALA A 108 20.42 -3.31 19.57
CA ALA A 108 20.82 -3.15 18.18
C ALA A 108 22.29 -3.58 18.02
N THR A 109 22.80 -3.56 16.78
CA THR A 109 24.21 -3.91 16.51
C THR A 109 25.20 -3.03 17.28
N ALA A 110 24.92 -1.74 17.42
CA ALA A 110 25.79 -0.80 18.16
C ALA A 110 24.98 0.06 19.15
N GLY A 111 24.37 -0.61 20.13
CA GLY A 111 23.69 0.06 21.25
C GLY A 111 22.32 -0.54 21.56
N TYR A 112 21.42 0.28 22.09
CA TYR A 112 20.05 -0.11 22.37
C TYR A 112 19.06 0.94 21.86
N ILE A 113 17.85 0.48 21.58
CA ILE A 113 16.73 1.31 21.13
C ILE A 113 15.50 0.98 21.96
N TYR A 114 14.57 1.92 22.04
CA TYR A 114 13.26 1.69 22.66
C TYR A 114 12.21 1.57 21.58
N ALA A 115 11.42 0.50 21.65
CA ALA A 115 10.29 0.28 20.76
C ALA A 115 9.03 0.89 21.41
N LEU A 116 8.67 2.11 21.02
CA LEU A 116 7.55 2.85 21.58
C LEU A 116 6.31 2.69 20.73
N ARG A 117 5.16 2.80 21.39
CA ARG A 117 3.88 2.84 20.69
C ARG A 117 3.75 4.16 19.92
N GLY A 118 3.05 4.12 18.79
CA GLY A 118 2.66 5.32 18.07
C GLY A 118 1.83 6.24 18.96
N SER A 119 2.35 7.44 19.25
CA SER A 119 1.59 8.57 19.80
C SER A 119 1.65 9.72 18.80
N PRO A 120 0.66 10.63 18.76
CA PRO A 120 0.70 11.76 17.86
C PRO A 120 1.91 12.66 18.13
N GLU A 121 2.32 12.86 19.39
CA GLU A 121 3.49 13.68 19.71
C GLU A 121 4.78 13.05 19.17
N LEU A 122 4.94 11.73 19.37
CA LEU A 122 6.11 11.00 18.87
C LEU A 122 6.10 10.92 17.35
N TRP A 123 4.94 10.69 16.73
CA TRP A 123 4.78 10.64 15.28
C TRP A 123 5.23 11.95 14.63
N THR A 124 4.76 13.06 15.16
CA THR A 124 5.08 14.42 14.72
C THR A 124 6.58 14.68 14.67
N ARG A 125 7.35 14.05 15.57
CA ARG A 125 8.82 14.17 15.64
C ARG A 125 9.57 13.31 14.62
N THR A 126 8.93 12.26 14.09
CA THR A 126 9.56 11.37 13.08
C THR A 126 9.44 11.91 11.66
N LEU A 127 8.56 12.88 11.43
CA LEU A 127 8.30 13.43 10.12
C LEU A 127 9.48 14.31 9.66
N PRO A 128 9.86 14.22 8.37
CA PRO A 128 10.82 15.16 7.83
C PRO A 128 10.20 16.56 7.84
N HIS A 129 10.92 17.52 8.43
CA HIS A 129 10.52 18.93 8.48
C HIS A 129 10.58 19.55 7.06
N ARG A 130 9.51 19.37 6.28
CA ARG A 130 9.34 19.96 4.95
C ARG A 130 8.43 21.18 4.96
N THR A 131 7.54 21.26 5.94
CA THR A 131 6.54 22.33 6.10
C THR A 131 6.44 22.70 7.57
N GLN A 132 5.67 23.77 7.87
CA GLN A 132 5.32 24.10 9.24
C GLN A 132 4.46 22.99 9.85
N ILE A 133 4.81 22.58 11.06
CA ILE A 133 4.06 21.64 11.89
C ILE A 133 3.75 22.35 13.20
N LEU A 134 2.55 22.15 13.75
CA LEU A 134 2.18 22.69 15.06
C LEU A 134 2.60 21.70 16.14
N TYR A 135 3.38 22.17 17.11
CA TYR A 135 3.81 21.39 18.26
C TYR A 135 2.99 21.78 19.49
N THR A 136 2.77 20.81 20.37
CA THR A 136 2.31 21.08 21.74
C THR A 136 3.44 21.84 22.47
N PRO A 137 3.13 22.97 23.13
CA PRO A 137 4.13 23.76 23.87
C PRO A 137 4.72 23.02 25.07
#